data_AF-A0A932UFI1-F1
#
_entry.id   AF-A0A932UFI1-F1
#
_cell.length_a   1.000
_cell.length_b   1.000
_cell.length_c   1.000
_cell.angle_alpha   90.00
_cell.angle_beta   90.00
_cell.angle_gamma   90.00
#
_symmetry.space_group_name_H-M   'P 1'
#
loop_
_entity.id
_entity.type
_entity.pdbx_description
1 polymer ?
#
loop_
_entity_poly.entity_id
_entity_poly.type
_entity_poly.pdbx_seq_one_letter_code
_entity_poly.pdbx_strand_id
1 'polypeptide(L)'
;CGATDPIAPGITPGSGPAHLALFGYDPLQFDIGRGILSALGIGFPVEGSDVAARANFATVDPQGLISDRRAGRPSTEVNRQLVEKLRQIQVPGCQIFVETESQHRALVVFRGEGLSDQLTDSDPQVLGAAPLRVQGTAPEAGRTAELVNTFLDRSREALADSYPANALLLRGFAKYPDIPRMPDVYGISPAGIAIYPMYKGLARLVGMDTFHGGETFGDSVAVLEEQWSKHDFFYLHLKATDSAGEDGDFDRKVSVIEDADRYIPEMLALEPDVMVVTGDHSTPSVLRSHSWHPVPFLLHSKHAFPDPVDRFAERYLVHGGLGRFPAVDALRLMLGYAGKINKYGA
;
A
#
# COMPACT_ATOMS: atom_id res chain seq x y z
N CYS A 1 13.24 7.23 23.27
CA CYS A 1 13.24 6.44 22.02
C CYS A 1 13.07 4.95 22.34
N GLY A 2 12.99 4.11 21.31
CA GLY A 2 12.89 2.65 21.39
C GLY A 2 12.88 2.02 20.00
N ALA A 3 12.38 0.80 19.87
CA ALA A 3 12.24 0.13 18.59
C ALA A 3 10.87 -0.53 18.42
N THR A 4 10.35 -0.56 17.19
CA THR A 4 9.10 -1.22 16.86
C THR A 4 9.33 -2.55 16.14
N ASP A 5 8.44 -3.50 16.40
CA ASP A 5 8.23 -4.67 15.56
C ASP A 5 7.06 -4.41 14.61
N PRO A 6 7.29 -4.27 13.29
CA PRO A 6 6.21 -3.93 12.34
C PRO A 6 5.07 -4.93 12.33
N ILE A 7 5.39 -6.23 12.39
CA ILE A 7 4.41 -7.33 12.42
C ILE A 7 4.58 -8.14 13.69
N ALA A 8 5.73 -8.81 13.81
CA ALA A 8 6.13 -9.60 14.96
C ALA A 8 7.65 -9.86 14.89
N PRO A 9 8.30 -10.20 16.02
CA PRO A 9 9.70 -10.56 16.03
C PRO A 9 10.02 -11.68 15.01
N GLY A 10 11.00 -11.45 14.14
CA GLY A 10 11.45 -12.45 13.16
C GLY A 10 10.62 -12.51 11.87
N ILE A 11 9.60 -11.65 11.72
CA ILE A 11 8.77 -11.60 10.51
C ILE A 11 9.18 -10.42 9.64
N THR A 12 9.52 -10.69 8.37
CA THR A 12 9.77 -9.65 7.38
C THR A 12 8.44 -9.05 6.88
N PRO A 13 8.18 -7.75 7.08
CA PRO A 13 6.97 -7.10 6.59
C PRO A 13 7.02 -6.75 5.10
N GLY A 14 5.83 -6.68 4.49
CA GLY A 14 5.60 -5.82 3.32
C GLY A 14 5.18 -4.42 3.75
N SER A 15 5.36 -3.42 2.88
CA SER A 15 5.09 -2.02 3.22
C SER A 15 3.63 -1.73 3.61
N GLY A 16 2.67 -2.40 2.97
CA GLY A 16 1.24 -2.25 3.29
C GLY A 16 0.91 -2.67 4.74
N PRO A 17 1.15 -3.94 5.11
CA PRO A 17 0.99 -4.42 6.48
C PRO A 17 1.73 -3.60 7.54
N ALA A 18 2.99 -3.19 7.26
CA ALA A 18 3.76 -2.38 8.19
C ALA A 18 3.15 -1.00 8.45
N HIS A 19 2.64 -0.34 7.40
CA HIS A 19 1.96 0.94 7.54
C HIS A 19 0.63 0.82 8.29
N LEU A 20 -0.16 -0.23 8.02
CA LEU A 20 -1.37 -0.48 8.81
C LEU A 20 -1.06 -0.60 10.30
N ALA A 21 0.00 -1.32 10.65
CA ALA A 21 0.46 -1.41 12.02
C ALA A 21 0.80 -0.02 12.59
N LEU A 22 1.61 0.79 11.88
CA LEU A 22 1.91 2.16 12.35
C LEU A 22 0.64 3.03 12.51
N PHE A 23 -0.40 2.80 11.71
CA PHE A 23 -1.69 3.48 11.81
C PHE A 23 -2.63 2.89 12.87
N GLY A 24 -2.17 1.92 13.67
CA GLY A 24 -2.93 1.35 14.78
C GLY A 24 -3.83 0.17 14.43
N TYR A 25 -3.72 -0.36 13.20
CA TYR A 25 -4.50 -1.50 12.70
C TYR A 25 -3.63 -2.75 12.67
N ASP A 26 -4.06 -3.82 13.31
CA ASP A 26 -3.34 -5.09 13.32
C ASP A 26 -3.36 -5.72 11.91
N PRO A 27 -2.20 -5.85 11.24
CA PRO A 27 -2.13 -6.41 9.88
C PRO A 27 -2.47 -7.90 9.81
N LEU A 28 -2.52 -8.60 10.95
CA LEU A 28 -3.00 -9.99 11.01
C LEU A 28 -4.53 -10.08 11.04
N GLN A 29 -5.20 -8.98 11.36
CA GLN A 29 -6.68 -8.87 11.36
C GLN A 29 -7.17 -8.19 10.08
N PHE A 30 -6.50 -7.13 9.64
CA PHE A 30 -6.84 -6.36 8.45
C PHE A 30 -5.89 -6.69 7.30
N ASP A 31 -6.19 -7.76 6.56
CA ASP A 31 -5.42 -8.14 5.37
C ASP A 31 -5.85 -7.31 4.15
N ILE A 32 -4.90 -6.62 3.53
CA ILE A 32 -5.15 -5.90 2.26
C ILE A 32 -4.88 -6.86 1.11
N GLY A 33 -5.96 -7.32 0.48
CA GLY A 33 -5.86 -8.24 -0.64
C GLY A 33 -5.07 -7.69 -1.83
N ARG A 34 -4.49 -8.61 -2.62
CA ARG A 34 -3.51 -8.29 -3.68
C ARG A 34 -4.05 -7.36 -4.78
N GLY A 35 -5.33 -7.49 -5.14
CA GLY A 35 -5.96 -6.59 -6.11
C GLY A 35 -5.95 -5.15 -5.64
N ILE A 36 -6.30 -4.90 -4.38
CA ILE A 36 -6.27 -3.57 -3.77
C ILE A 36 -4.83 -3.05 -3.72
N LEU A 37 -3.87 -3.87 -3.27
CA LEU A 37 -2.45 -3.46 -3.26
C LEU A 37 -1.93 -3.07 -4.66
N SER A 38 -2.32 -3.80 -5.71
CA SER A 38 -1.99 -3.44 -7.10
C SER A 38 -2.60 -2.10 -7.49
N ALA A 39 -3.86 -1.85 -7.10
CA ALA A 39 -4.53 -0.58 -7.33
C ALA A 39 -3.84 0.60 -6.65
N LEU A 40 -3.50 0.46 -5.36
CA LEU A 40 -2.74 1.48 -4.63
C LEU A 40 -1.36 1.70 -5.27
N GLY A 41 -0.69 0.62 -5.69
CA GLY A 41 0.64 0.64 -6.29
C GLY A 41 0.77 1.55 -7.51
N ILE A 42 -0.31 1.68 -8.30
CA ILE A 42 -0.36 2.56 -9.48
C ILE A 42 -1.12 3.87 -9.22
N GLY A 43 -1.57 4.12 -7.99
CA GLY A 43 -2.30 5.32 -7.62
C GLY A 43 -3.77 5.34 -8.05
N PHE A 44 -4.37 4.18 -8.33
CA PHE A 44 -5.79 4.11 -8.66
C PHE A 44 -6.63 4.47 -7.42
N PRO A 45 -7.62 5.38 -7.53
CA PRO A 45 -8.47 5.77 -6.41
C PRO A 45 -9.55 4.70 -6.15
N VAL A 46 -9.20 3.73 -5.30
CA VAL A 46 -10.13 2.67 -4.90
C VAL A 46 -11.24 3.22 -3.99
N GLU A 47 -12.47 2.76 -4.20
CA GLU A 47 -13.69 3.12 -3.47
C GLU A 47 -14.35 1.90 -2.81
N GLY A 48 -15.26 2.12 -1.85
CA GLY A 48 -15.89 1.04 -1.07
C GLY A 48 -16.68 0.00 -1.88
N SER A 49 -17.14 0.38 -3.08
CA SER A 49 -17.86 -0.50 -4.02
C SER A 49 -16.94 -1.23 -5.00
N ASP A 50 -15.63 -1.15 -4.83
CA ASP A 50 -14.65 -1.74 -5.75
C ASP A 50 -14.27 -3.16 -5.36
N VAL A 51 -14.20 -4.02 -6.37
CA VAL A 51 -13.46 -5.29 -6.34
C VAL A 51 -12.33 -5.20 -7.35
N ALA A 52 -11.10 -5.19 -6.87
CA ALA A 52 -9.90 -5.10 -7.68
C ALA A 52 -9.28 -6.48 -7.88
N ALA A 53 -8.70 -6.71 -9.07
CA ALA A 53 -7.93 -7.91 -9.38
C ALA A 53 -6.66 -7.54 -10.12
N ARG A 54 -5.58 -8.25 -9.80
CA ARG A 54 -4.37 -8.18 -10.61
C ARG A 54 -4.62 -8.93 -11.91
N ALA A 55 -4.26 -8.31 -13.02
CA ALA A 55 -4.37 -8.89 -14.34
C ALA A 55 -2.99 -9.14 -14.96
N ASN A 56 -2.86 -10.25 -15.66
CA ASN A 56 -1.70 -10.58 -16.48
C ASN A 56 -2.16 -10.81 -17.92
N PHE A 57 -1.53 -10.13 -18.87
CA PHE A 57 -1.56 -10.54 -20.26
C PHE A 57 -0.80 -11.86 -20.43
N ALA A 58 -1.40 -12.78 -21.16
CA ALA A 58 -0.91 -14.14 -21.38
C ALA A 58 -1.08 -14.55 -22.85
N THR A 59 -0.38 -15.62 -23.22
CA THR A 59 -0.49 -16.31 -24.49
C THR A 59 -1.32 -17.57 -24.32
N VAL A 60 -2.39 -17.67 -25.09
CA VAL A 60 -3.17 -18.89 -25.28
C VAL A 60 -2.92 -19.43 -26.69
N ASP A 61 -2.65 -20.72 -26.79
CA ASP A 61 -2.41 -21.41 -28.05
C ASP A 61 -3.73 -21.73 -28.81
N PRO A 62 -3.67 -22.23 -30.06
CA PRO A 62 -4.86 -22.58 -30.82
C PRO A 62 -5.75 -23.68 -30.19
N GLN A 63 -5.22 -24.44 -29.23
CA GLN A 63 -5.97 -25.45 -28.46
C GLN A 63 -6.69 -24.84 -27.25
N GLY A 64 -6.52 -23.54 -27.01
CA GLY A 64 -7.11 -22.85 -25.86
C GLY A 64 -6.31 -23.00 -24.57
N LEU A 65 -5.07 -23.49 -24.63
CA LEU A 65 -4.21 -23.73 -23.48
C LEU A 65 -3.19 -22.59 -23.30
N ILE A 66 -2.90 -22.25 -22.05
CA ILE A 66 -1.92 -21.22 -21.72
C ILE A 66 -0.51 -21.74 -22.06
N SER A 67 0.14 -21.10 -23.03
CA SER A 67 1.52 -21.39 -23.43
C SER A 67 2.54 -20.45 -22.77
N ASP A 68 2.13 -19.24 -22.39
CA ASP A 68 2.94 -18.31 -21.59
C ASP A 68 2.05 -17.41 -20.72
N ARG A 69 2.22 -17.44 -19.40
CA ARG A 69 1.46 -16.63 -18.42
C ARG A 69 1.86 -15.14 -18.39
N ARG A 70 2.86 -14.75 -19.19
CA ARG A 70 3.40 -13.39 -19.23
C ARG A 70 3.50 -12.83 -20.63
N ALA A 71 3.04 -13.56 -21.65
CA ALA A 71 3.07 -13.14 -23.05
C ALA A 71 4.43 -12.60 -23.52
N GLY A 72 5.53 -13.25 -23.15
CA GLY A 72 6.88 -12.82 -23.48
C GLY A 72 7.35 -11.55 -22.76
N ARG A 73 6.61 -11.07 -21.75
CA ARG A 73 6.83 -9.80 -21.04
C ARG A 73 6.89 -8.62 -22.03
N PRO A 74 5.75 -8.25 -22.64
CA PRO A 74 5.72 -7.13 -23.58
C PRO A 74 6.23 -5.86 -22.91
N SER A 75 6.66 -4.89 -23.70
CA SER A 75 7.02 -3.58 -23.15
C SER A 75 5.79 -2.93 -22.51
N THR A 76 6.01 -2.03 -21.54
CA THR A 76 4.91 -1.27 -20.93
C THR A 76 4.17 -0.43 -21.97
N GLU A 77 4.81 -0.05 -23.07
CA GLU A 77 4.14 0.66 -24.17
C GLU A 77 3.13 -0.23 -24.91
N VAL A 78 3.52 -1.47 -25.23
CA VAL A 78 2.59 -2.45 -25.81
C VAL A 78 1.45 -2.75 -24.83
N ASN A 79 1.74 -2.86 -23.53
CA ASN A 79 0.70 -3.03 -22.51
C ASN A 79 -0.36 -1.93 -22.57
N ARG A 80 0.04 -0.66 -22.64
CA ARG A 80 -0.90 0.46 -22.72
C ARG A 80 -1.84 0.32 -23.91
N GLN A 81 -1.31 -0.06 -25.08
CA GLN A 81 -2.12 -0.28 -26.27
C GLN A 81 -3.14 -1.41 -26.08
N LEU A 82 -2.78 -2.48 -25.37
CA LEU A 82 -3.71 -3.57 -25.05
C LEU A 82 -4.77 -3.14 -24.03
N VAL A 83 -4.36 -2.38 -23.01
CA VAL A 83 -5.27 -1.81 -22.01
C VAL A 83 -6.29 -0.88 -22.66
N GLU A 84 -5.90 -0.05 -23.64
CA GLU A 84 -6.84 0.80 -24.37
C GLU A 84 -7.94 0.00 -25.09
N LYS A 85 -7.60 -1.18 -25.65
CA LYS A 85 -8.61 -2.08 -26.24
C LYS A 85 -9.60 -2.57 -25.17
N LEU A 86 -9.09 -2.94 -24.00
CA LEU A 86 -9.90 -3.47 -22.90
C LEU A 86 -10.78 -2.39 -22.25
N ARG A 87 -10.33 -1.13 -22.21
CA ARG A 87 -11.11 0.02 -21.70
C ARG A 87 -12.41 0.27 -22.48
N GLN A 88 -12.49 -0.19 -23.73
CA GLN A 88 -13.72 -0.07 -24.54
C GLN A 88 -14.78 -1.11 -24.16
N ILE A 89 -14.44 -2.10 -23.35
CA ILE A 89 -15.37 -3.17 -22.96
C ILE A 89 -16.36 -2.62 -21.92
N GLN A 90 -17.63 -2.64 -22.28
CA GLN A 90 -18.72 -2.35 -21.36
C GLN A 90 -19.32 -3.66 -20.85
N VAL A 91 -19.66 -3.74 -19.57
CA VAL A 91 -20.42 -4.86 -19.00
C VAL A 91 -21.61 -4.28 -18.23
N PRO A 92 -22.86 -4.48 -18.67
CA PRO A 92 -24.02 -3.96 -17.94
C PRO A 92 -24.03 -4.45 -16.49
N GLY A 93 -24.23 -3.54 -15.55
CA GLY A 93 -24.34 -3.85 -14.12
C GLY A 93 -23.08 -3.61 -13.28
N CYS A 94 -21.96 -3.22 -13.88
CA CYS A 94 -20.80 -2.65 -13.19
C CYS A 94 -20.01 -1.69 -14.10
N GLN A 95 -19.25 -0.78 -13.50
CA GLN A 95 -18.22 -0.03 -14.21
C GLN A 95 -16.91 -0.81 -14.12
N ILE A 96 -16.16 -0.87 -15.23
CA ILE A 96 -14.88 -1.58 -15.27
C ILE A 96 -13.78 -0.59 -15.63
N PHE A 97 -12.72 -0.62 -14.83
CA PHE A 97 -11.49 0.12 -15.10
C PHE A 97 -10.39 -0.89 -15.40
N VAL A 98 -9.59 -0.59 -16.42
CA VAL A 98 -8.40 -1.36 -16.76
C VAL A 98 -7.24 -0.39 -16.84
N GLU A 99 -6.18 -0.66 -16.07
CA GLU A 99 -5.03 0.21 -15.95
C GLU A 99 -3.73 -0.57 -16.18
N THR A 100 -2.76 0.09 -16.82
CA THR A 100 -1.42 -0.47 -16.98
C THR A 100 -0.66 -0.44 -15.66
N GLU A 101 -0.12 -1.58 -15.21
CA GLU A 101 0.85 -1.62 -14.11
C GLU A 101 2.27 -1.59 -14.69
N SER A 102 2.68 -2.64 -15.40
CA SER A 102 3.97 -2.69 -16.11
C SER A 102 4.12 -3.99 -16.90
N GLN A 103 4.78 -3.93 -18.05
CA GLN A 103 5.03 -5.10 -18.90
C GLN A 103 3.77 -5.95 -19.18
N HIS A 104 3.66 -7.17 -18.66
CA HIS A 104 2.48 -8.02 -18.81
C HIS A 104 1.39 -7.74 -17.77
N ARG A 105 1.67 -6.89 -16.77
CA ARG A 105 0.79 -6.66 -15.62
C ARG A 105 -0.15 -5.49 -15.89
N ALA A 106 -1.39 -5.67 -15.49
CA ALA A 106 -2.43 -4.67 -15.49
C ALA A 106 -3.25 -4.80 -14.20
N LEU A 107 -4.06 -3.80 -13.92
CA LEU A 107 -5.08 -3.81 -12.89
C LEU A 107 -6.44 -3.85 -13.59
N VAL A 108 -7.37 -4.63 -13.04
CA VAL A 108 -8.79 -4.54 -13.38
C VAL A 108 -9.58 -4.24 -12.12
N VAL A 109 -10.40 -3.19 -12.15
CA VAL A 109 -11.31 -2.83 -11.06
C VAL A 109 -12.74 -2.91 -11.53
N PHE A 110 -13.55 -3.67 -10.81
CA PHE A 110 -15.00 -3.74 -11.00
C PHE A 110 -15.65 -2.88 -9.91
N ARG A 111 -16.33 -1.81 -10.32
CA ARG A 111 -17.01 -0.87 -9.44
C ARG A 111 -18.52 -1.03 -9.54
N GLY A 112 -19.17 -1.28 -8.42
CA GLY A 112 -20.62 -1.39 -8.36
C GLY A 112 -21.16 -1.88 -7.03
N GLU A 113 -22.45 -1.64 -6.81
CA GLU A 113 -23.14 -2.05 -5.59
C GLU A 113 -23.28 -3.58 -5.47
N GLY A 114 -23.00 -4.10 -4.28
CA GLY A 114 -23.18 -5.52 -3.94
C GLY A 114 -22.15 -6.47 -4.56
N LEU A 115 -20.97 -5.96 -4.97
CA LEU A 115 -19.88 -6.83 -5.43
C LEU A 115 -19.15 -7.51 -4.26
N SER A 116 -18.62 -8.70 -4.53
CA SER A 116 -17.89 -9.55 -3.58
C SER A 116 -16.60 -10.06 -4.22
N ASP A 117 -15.54 -10.11 -3.43
CA ASP A 117 -14.22 -10.62 -3.79
C ASP A 117 -14.02 -12.10 -3.46
N GLN A 118 -15.06 -12.77 -2.92
CA GLN A 118 -15.10 -14.21 -2.67
C GLN A 118 -15.20 -14.98 -4.00
N LEU A 119 -14.12 -14.91 -4.79
CA LEU A 119 -14.02 -15.37 -6.16
C LEU A 119 -12.76 -16.22 -6.33
N THR A 120 -12.86 -17.25 -7.18
CA THR A 120 -11.67 -17.99 -7.64
C THR A 120 -10.89 -17.18 -8.67
N ASP A 121 -9.58 -17.42 -8.76
CA ASP A 121 -8.75 -16.87 -9.84
C ASP A 121 -9.13 -17.49 -11.20
N SER A 122 -8.88 -16.73 -12.27
CA SER A 122 -8.96 -17.25 -13.66
C SER A 122 -7.60 -17.79 -14.15
N ASP A 123 -6.50 -17.43 -13.49
CA ASP A 123 -5.16 -17.96 -13.73
C ASP A 123 -5.01 -19.33 -13.05
N PRO A 124 -4.92 -20.46 -13.79
CA PRO A 124 -4.69 -21.79 -13.21
C PRO A 124 -3.28 -21.95 -12.62
N GLN A 125 -2.43 -20.96 -12.83
CA GLN A 125 -1.05 -20.88 -12.38
C GLN A 125 -0.08 -21.90 -12.99
N VAL A 126 -0.53 -22.71 -13.94
CA VAL A 126 0.26 -23.70 -14.65
C VAL A 126 0.15 -23.49 -16.17
N LEU A 127 1.16 -23.95 -16.91
CA LEU A 127 1.11 -24.00 -18.38
C LEU A 127 0.38 -25.25 -18.85
N GLY A 128 -0.13 -25.24 -20.08
CA GLY A 128 -0.85 -26.36 -20.67
C GLY A 128 -2.26 -26.57 -20.10
N ALA A 129 -2.75 -25.64 -19.28
CA ALA A 129 -4.14 -25.59 -18.82
C ALA A 129 -4.87 -24.43 -19.50
N ALA A 130 -6.17 -24.58 -19.70
CA ALA A 130 -7.02 -23.49 -20.14
C ALA A 130 -7.22 -22.46 -19.00
N PRO A 131 -7.44 -21.17 -19.32
CA PRO A 131 -7.92 -20.21 -18.34
C PRO A 131 -9.19 -20.72 -17.65
N LEU A 132 -9.27 -20.54 -16.33
CA LEU A 132 -10.41 -21.01 -15.53
C LEU A 132 -11.57 -20.01 -15.63
N ARG A 133 -12.80 -20.54 -15.60
CA ARG A 133 -13.97 -19.71 -15.31
C ARG A 133 -13.94 -19.29 -13.85
N VAL A 134 -14.18 -18.01 -13.60
CA VAL A 134 -14.28 -17.48 -12.24
C VAL A 134 -15.56 -18.00 -11.60
N GLN A 135 -15.45 -18.50 -10.37
CA GLN A 135 -16.58 -19.01 -9.60
C GLN A 135 -16.68 -18.24 -8.28
N GLY A 136 -17.90 -18.02 -7.81
CA GLY A 136 -18.12 -17.53 -6.45
C GLY A 136 -17.81 -18.63 -5.44
N THR A 137 -17.02 -18.32 -4.42
CA THR A 137 -16.78 -19.21 -3.27
C THR A 137 -17.81 -19.00 -2.16
N ALA A 138 -18.69 -18.00 -2.30
CA ALA A 138 -19.81 -17.69 -1.41
C ALA A 138 -21.08 -17.33 -2.21
N PRO A 139 -22.29 -17.51 -1.65
CA PRO A 139 -23.56 -17.24 -2.34
C PRO A 139 -23.67 -15.80 -2.91
N GLU A 140 -23.19 -14.81 -2.18
CA GLU A 140 -23.19 -13.40 -2.56
C GLU A 140 -22.26 -13.06 -3.74
N ALA A 141 -21.31 -13.95 -4.07
CA ALA A 141 -20.32 -13.71 -5.12
C ALA A 141 -20.77 -14.14 -6.52
N GLY A 142 -21.90 -14.84 -6.65
CA GLY A 142 -22.41 -15.34 -7.93
C GLY A 142 -22.55 -14.25 -9.01
N ARG A 143 -23.18 -13.13 -8.64
CA ARG A 143 -23.33 -11.97 -9.54
C ARG A 143 -21.97 -11.40 -9.97
N THR A 144 -21.02 -11.30 -9.04
CA THR A 144 -19.68 -10.78 -9.37
C THR A 144 -18.94 -11.72 -10.31
N ALA A 145 -19.03 -13.04 -10.08
CA ALA A 145 -18.43 -14.04 -10.96
C ALA A 145 -18.99 -13.96 -12.39
N GLU A 146 -20.30 -13.76 -12.56
CA GLU A 146 -20.93 -13.57 -13.88
C GLU A 146 -20.41 -12.31 -14.60
N LEU A 147 -20.31 -11.18 -13.89
CA LEU A 147 -19.78 -9.93 -14.44
C LEU A 147 -18.31 -10.07 -14.87
N VAL A 148 -17.49 -10.67 -14.02
CA VAL A 148 -16.06 -10.92 -14.28
C VAL A 148 -15.89 -11.84 -15.49
N ASN A 149 -16.64 -12.94 -15.54
CA ASN A 149 -16.59 -13.87 -16.66
C ASN A 149 -17.05 -13.23 -17.98
N THR A 150 -18.10 -12.40 -17.93
CA THR A 150 -18.55 -11.64 -19.11
C THR A 150 -17.46 -10.68 -19.60
N PHE A 151 -16.76 -10.02 -18.69
CA PHE A 151 -15.60 -9.19 -19.02
C PHE A 151 -14.46 -10.01 -19.64
N LEU A 152 -14.14 -11.18 -19.07
CA LEU A 152 -13.11 -12.07 -19.60
C LEU A 152 -13.43 -12.59 -21.01
N ASP A 153 -14.68 -12.95 -21.26
CA ASP A 153 -15.14 -13.41 -22.58
C ASP A 153 -14.96 -12.30 -23.63
N ARG A 154 -15.41 -11.07 -23.32
CA ARG A 154 -15.20 -9.88 -24.18
C ARG A 154 -13.73 -9.50 -24.32
N SER A 155 -12.94 -9.67 -23.28
CA SER A 155 -11.49 -9.41 -23.31
C SER A 155 -10.78 -10.35 -24.26
N ARG A 156 -11.16 -11.63 -24.26
CA ARG A 156 -10.62 -12.62 -25.20
C ARG A 156 -10.93 -12.25 -26.65
N GLU A 157 -12.14 -11.77 -26.94
CA GLU A 157 -12.52 -11.28 -28.26
C GLU A 157 -11.69 -10.06 -28.67
N ALA A 158 -11.58 -9.05 -27.78
CA ALA A 158 -10.83 -7.82 -28.05
C ALA A 158 -9.32 -8.05 -28.24
N LEU A 159 -8.78 -9.11 -27.63
CA LEU A 159 -7.36 -9.46 -27.68
C LEU A 159 -7.02 -10.53 -28.72
N ALA A 160 -7.99 -11.08 -29.46
CA ALA A 160 -7.79 -12.23 -30.35
C ALA A 160 -6.61 -12.05 -31.33
N ASP A 161 -6.48 -10.87 -31.93
CA ASP A 161 -5.41 -10.54 -32.89
C ASP A 161 -4.13 -9.97 -32.24
N SER A 162 -4.02 -10.02 -30.90
CA SER A 162 -2.96 -9.35 -30.14
C SER A 162 -1.81 -10.28 -29.73
N TYR A 163 -1.44 -11.25 -30.58
CA TYR A 163 -0.37 -12.20 -30.28
C TYR A 163 0.99 -11.48 -30.01
N PRO A 164 1.75 -11.86 -28.96
CA PRO A 164 1.51 -13.00 -28.07
C PRO A 164 0.54 -12.74 -26.90
N ALA A 165 0.12 -11.50 -26.65
CA ALA A 165 -0.76 -11.12 -25.53
C ALA A 165 -2.25 -11.26 -25.87
N ASN A 166 -2.67 -12.45 -26.31
CA ASN A 166 -4.04 -12.70 -26.78
C ASN A 166 -5.03 -13.17 -25.69
N ALA A 167 -4.61 -13.18 -24.42
CA ALA A 167 -5.46 -13.53 -23.29
C ALA A 167 -5.18 -12.64 -22.07
N LEU A 168 -6.17 -12.55 -21.18
CA LEU A 168 -6.08 -11.85 -19.89
C LEU A 168 -6.39 -12.83 -18.76
N LEU A 169 -5.52 -12.89 -17.76
CA LEU A 169 -5.67 -13.73 -16.57
C LEU A 169 -5.78 -12.85 -15.32
N LEU A 170 -6.91 -12.93 -14.64
CA LEU A 170 -7.20 -12.26 -13.37
C LEU A 170 -6.87 -13.14 -12.17
N ARG A 171 -6.30 -12.52 -11.14
CA ARG A 171 -5.91 -13.13 -9.87
C ARG A 171 -6.11 -12.18 -8.70
N GLY A 172 -6.35 -12.76 -7.53
CA GLY A 172 -6.24 -12.07 -6.25
C GLY A 172 -7.30 -10.99 -6.13
N PHE A 173 -8.55 -11.35 -6.45
CA PHE A 173 -9.71 -10.52 -6.21
C PHE A 173 -9.69 -10.05 -4.76
N ALA A 174 -9.89 -8.75 -4.58
CA ALA A 174 -9.87 -8.12 -3.28
C ALA A 174 -10.84 -6.95 -3.31
N LYS A 175 -11.78 -6.95 -2.38
CA LYS A 175 -12.72 -5.87 -2.15
C LYS A 175 -12.01 -4.78 -1.36
N TYR A 176 -12.49 -3.54 -1.50
CA TYR A 176 -12.12 -2.48 -0.56
C TYR A 176 -12.25 -3.00 0.88
N PRO A 177 -11.15 -3.01 1.66
CA PRO A 177 -11.17 -3.64 2.97
C PRO A 177 -12.02 -2.79 3.93
N ASP A 178 -12.82 -3.45 4.76
CA ASP A 178 -13.63 -2.79 5.78
C ASP A 178 -12.75 -2.44 7.00
N ILE A 179 -11.90 -1.42 6.80
CA ILE A 179 -11.01 -0.89 7.83
C ILE A 179 -11.71 0.31 8.49
N PRO A 180 -11.96 0.28 9.82
CA PRO A 180 -12.53 1.43 10.52
C PRO A 180 -11.68 2.68 10.29
N ARG A 181 -12.28 3.80 9.91
CA ARG A 181 -11.50 4.99 9.55
C ARG A 181 -10.92 5.67 10.79
N MET A 182 -9.72 6.23 10.68
CA MET A 182 -9.05 6.93 11.78
C MET A 182 -9.88 8.06 12.40
N PRO A 183 -10.60 8.91 11.63
CA PRO A 183 -11.49 9.91 12.22
C PRO A 183 -12.58 9.31 13.09
N ASP A 184 -13.13 8.16 12.68
CA ASP A 184 -14.23 7.49 13.38
C ASP A 184 -13.75 6.78 14.65
N VAL A 185 -12.55 6.20 14.63
CA VAL A 185 -11.98 5.45 15.76
C VAL A 185 -11.31 6.37 16.78
N TYR A 186 -10.56 7.37 16.32
CA TYR A 186 -9.68 8.18 17.18
C TYR A 186 -10.16 9.63 17.36
N GLY A 187 -11.18 10.07 16.63
CA GLY A 187 -11.70 11.44 16.73
C GLY A 187 -10.73 12.51 16.24
N ILE A 188 -9.82 12.14 15.34
CA ILE A 188 -8.80 13.04 14.75
C ILE A 188 -9.18 13.45 13.32
N SER A 189 -8.53 14.49 12.82
CA SER A 189 -8.54 14.93 11.43
C SER A 189 -7.15 14.65 10.82
N PRO A 190 -6.96 13.48 10.18
CA PRO A 190 -5.64 13.05 9.74
C PRO A 190 -5.36 13.41 8.27
N ALA A 191 -4.13 13.84 8.01
CA ALA A 191 -3.61 14.11 6.68
C ALA A 191 -2.39 13.22 6.36
N GLY A 192 -2.35 12.66 5.16
CA GLY A 192 -1.25 11.88 4.61
C GLY A 192 -0.56 12.60 3.45
N ILE A 193 0.72 12.89 3.61
CA ILE A 193 1.58 13.55 2.63
C ILE A 193 2.62 12.54 2.15
N ALA A 194 2.48 12.13 0.89
CA ALA A 194 3.40 11.18 0.28
C ALA A 194 3.60 11.51 -1.20
N ILE A 195 4.83 11.27 -1.68
CA ILE A 195 5.17 11.38 -3.11
C ILE A 195 4.69 10.12 -3.85
N TYR A 196 5.00 8.95 -3.29
CA TYR A 196 4.75 7.68 -3.98
C TYR A 196 3.27 7.22 -3.84
N PRO A 197 2.59 6.83 -4.95
CA PRO A 197 1.15 6.62 -4.96
C PRO A 197 0.62 5.58 -3.98
N MET A 198 1.37 4.49 -3.77
CA MET A 198 0.95 3.41 -2.85
C MET A 198 0.70 3.91 -1.43
N TYR A 199 1.56 4.79 -0.91
CA TYR A 199 1.43 5.30 0.46
C TYR A 199 0.31 6.31 0.59
N LYS A 200 0.04 7.10 -0.46
CA LYS A 200 -1.19 7.90 -0.55
C LYS A 200 -2.43 7.00 -0.52
N GLY A 201 -2.38 5.90 -1.25
CA GLY A 201 -3.43 4.89 -1.25
C GLY A 201 -3.70 4.31 0.14
N LEU A 202 -2.64 3.88 0.85
CA LEU A 202 -2.73 3.34 2.20
C LEU A 202 -3.27 4.37 3.21
N ALA A 203 -2.78 5.61 3.15
CA ALA A 203 -3.29 6.71 3.96
C ALA A 203 -4.80 6.94 3.73
N ARG A 204 -5.23 6.92 2.46
CA ARG A 204 -6.66 7.05 2.13
C ARG A 204 -7.50 5.89 2.64
N LEU A 205 -6.98 4.66 2.59
CA LEU A 205 -7.70 3.47 3.07
C LEU A 205 -8.14 3.61 4.53
N VAL A 206 -7.27 4.17 5.38
CA VAL A 206 -7.54 4.41 6.80
C VAL A 206 -8.24 5.75 7.06
N GLY A 207 -8.64 6.47 6.01
CA GLY A 207 -9.46 7.68 6.09
C GLY A 207 -8.71 9.00 6.23
N MET A 208 -7.43 9.06 5.86
CA MET A 208 -6.68 10.33 5.79
C MET A 208 -7.06 11.14 4.54
N ASP A 209 -7.11 12.46 4.68
CA ASP A 209 -7.02 13.37 3.54
C ASP A 209 -5.61 13.28 2.96
N THR A 210 -5.48 13.20 1.63
CA THR A 210 -4.18 12.85 1.01
C THR A 210 -3.69 13.92 0.05
N PHE A 211 -2.43 14.32 0.23
CA PHE A 211 -1.78 15.37 -0.55
C PHE A 211 -0.54 14.81 -1.26
N HIS A 212 -0.22 15.36 -2.43
CA HIS A 212 1.00 15.00 -3.15
C HIS A 212 2.17 15.77 -2.55
N GLY A 213 3.19 15.06 -2.07
CA GLY A 213 4.34 15.67 -1.39
C GLY A 213 5.41 16.29 -2.31
N GLY A 214 5.05 16.69 -3.53
CA GLY A 214 5.99 17.22 -4.53
C GLY A 214 7.00 16.20 -5.07
N GLU A 215 8.22 16.63 -5.35
CA GLU A 215 9.31 15.79 -5.90
C GLU A 215 10.37 15.46 -4.85
N THR A 216 10.53 16.31 -3.85
CA THR A 216 11.54 16.21 -2.79
C THR A 216 10.92 16.12 -1.41
N PHE A 217 11.72 15.74 -0.40
CA PHE A 217 11.24 15.76 0.99
C PHE A 217 10.93 17.18 1.46
N GLY A 218 11.70 18.18 1.00
CA GLY A 218 11.41 19.60 1.27
C GLY A 218 10.04 20.04 0.74
N ASP A 219 9.64 19.59 -0.45
CA ASP A 219 8.29 19.87 -0.96
C ASP A 219 7.20 19.25 -0.07
N SER A 220 7.46 18.05 0.48
CA SER A 220 6.53 17.41 1.43
C SER A 220 6.40 18.20 2.73
N VAL A 221 7.48 18.83 3.20
CA VAL A 221 7.48 19.72 4.36
C VAL A 221 6.72 21.02 4.05
N ALA A 222 6.92 21.63 2.89
CA ALA A 222 6.14 22.80 2.49
C ALA A 222 4.62 22.52 2.43
N VAL A 223 4.22 21.33 1.96
CA VAL A 223 2.81 20.89 1.99
C VAL A 223 2.33 20.69 3.42
N LEU A 224 3.17 20.16 4.32
CA LEU A 224 2.85 20.05 5.74
C LEU A 224 2.53 21.42 6.35
N GLU A 225 3.36 22.44 6.08
CA GLU A 225 3.13 23.80 6.56
C GLU A 225 1.79 24.37 6.07
N GLU A 226 1.46 24.16 4.78
CA GLU A 226 0.21 24.64 4.19
C GLU A 226 -1.04 24.00 4.83
N GLN A 227 -0.95 22.72 5.20
CA GLN A 227 -2.06 21.99 5.81
C GLN A 227 -2.08 22.05 7.35
N TRP A 228 -1.02 22.59 7.98
CA TRP A 228 -0.81 22.51 9.44
C TRP A 228 -2.01 22.97 10.28
N SER A 229 -2.69 24.04 9.84
CA SER A 229 -3.84 24.61 10.57
C SER A 229 -5.17 23.90 10.32
N LYS A 230 -5.23 22.94 9.39
CA LYS A 230 -6.47 22.31 8.92
C LYS A 230 -6.69 20.90 9.48
N HIS A 231 -5.63 20.26 9.96
CA HIS A 231 -5.60 18.88 10.42
C HIS A 231 -4.84 18.80 11.75
N ASP A 232 -5.07 17.74 12.52
CA ASP A 232 -4.45 17.57 13.85
C ASP A 232 -3.61 16.28 13.98
N PHE A 233 -3.44 15.56 12.87
CA PHE A 233 -2.51 14.44 12.72
C PHE A 233 -1.93 14.46 11.31
N PHE A 234 -0.60 14.28 11.19
CA PHE A 234 0.10 14.28 9.91
C PHE A 234 0.99 13.04 9.78
N TYR A 235 0.85 12.36 8.64
CA TYR A 235 1.75 11.29 8.19
C TYR A 235 2.55 11.79 6.99
N LEU A 236 3.87 11.96 7.15
CA LEU A 236 4.81 12.28 6.08
C LEU A 236 5.62 11.05 5.70
N HIS A 237 5.72 10.73 4.41
CA HIS A 237 6.39 9.52 3.95
C HIS A 237 7.57 9.80 3.01
N LEU A 238 8.73 9.22 3.32
CA LEU A 238 9.95 9.27 2.51
C LEU A 238 10.31 7.89 1.95
N LYS A 239 10.09 7.66 0.64
CA LYS A 239 10.36 6.37 -0.02
C LYS A 239 11.84 6.13 -0.38
N ALA A 240 12.61 7.20 -0.61
CA ALA A 240 13.93 7.09 -1.21
C ALA A 240 14.94 6.30 -0.36
N THR A 241 14.77 6.27 0.96
CA THR A 241 15.59 5.49 1.90
C THR A 241 15.47 3.99 1.67
N ASP A 242 14.25 3.50 1.43
CA ASP A 242 13.98 2.09 1.15
C ASP A 242 14.54 1.67 -0.21
N SER A 243 14.31 2.48 -1.25
CA SER A 243 14.85 2.20 -2.58
C SER A 243 16.39 2.12 -2.57
N ALA A 244 17.07 2.98 -1.81
CA ALA A 244 18.53 2.88 -1.66
C ALA A 244 18.96 1.59 -0.93
N GLY A 245 18.16 1.15 0.04
CA GLY A 245 18.32 -0.14 0.70
C GLY A 245 18.18 -1.32 -0.27
N GLU A 246 17.12 -1.35 -1.09
CA GLU A 246 16.89 -2.42 -2.08
C GLU A 246 17.97 -2.47 -3.16
N ASP A 247 18.49 -1.32 -3.60
CA ASP A 247 19.59 -1.24 -4.57
C ASP A 247 20.95 -1.68 -3.97
N GLY A 248 21.02 -1.79 -2.64
CA GLY A 248 22.25 -2.05 -1.91
C GLY A 248 23.21 -0.87 -1.89
N ASP A 249 22.70 0.33 -2.12
CA ASP A 249 23.45 1.58 -2.14
C ASP A 249 23.41 2.21 -0.74
N PHE A 250 24.46 1.92 0.05
CA PHE A 250 24.57 2.41 1.41
C PHE A 250 24.76 3.94 1.47
N ASP A 251 25.63 4.49 0.62
CA ASP A 251 25.97 5.91 0.65
C ASP A 251 24.78 6.77 0.23
N ARG A 252 24.00 6.33 -0.79
CA ARG A 252 22.74 6.98 -1.15
C ARG A 252 21.74 6.93 0.00
N LYS A 253 21.64 5.80 0.71
CA LYS A 253 20.71 5.66 1.85
C LYS A 253 21.07 6.64 2.96
N VAL A 254 22.35 6.79 3.30
CA VAL A 254 22.85 7.78 4.27
C VAL A 254 22.51 9.19 3.81
N SER A 255 22.84 9.53 2.56
CA SER A 255 22.59 10.88 2.01
C SER A 255 21.10 11.27 2.04
N VAL A 256 20.18 10.33 1.76
CA VAL A 256 18.74 10.59 1.85
C VAL A 256 18.29 10.83 3.30
N ILE A 257 18.86 10.11 4.28
CA ILE A 257 18.56 10.33 5.70
C ILE A 257 19.07 11.71 6.15
N GLU A 258 20.29 12.08 5.75
CA GLU A 258 20.88 13.40 6.03
C GLU A 258 20.12 14.55 5.35
N ASP A 259 19.52 14.31 4.17
CA ASP A 259 18.61 15.26 3.53
C ASP A 259 17.34 15.47 4.34
N ALA A 260 16.72 14.39 4.82
CA ALA A 260 15.53 14.48 5.66
C ALA A 260 15.80 15.15 7.01
N ASP A 261 16.95 14.86 7.64
CA ASP A 261 17.35 15.41 8.94
C ASP A 261 17.43 16.94 8.93
N ARG A 262 17.83 17.53 7.79
CA ARG A 262 17.92 18.99 7.63
C ARG A 262 16.59 19.73 7.82
N TYR A 263 15.45 19.06 7.59
CA TYR A 263 14.12 19.65 7.74
C TYR A 263 13.50 19.43 9.13
N ILE A 264 14.17 18.69 10.03
CA ILE A 264 13.68 18.47 11.40
C ILE A 264 13.46 19.79 12.15
N PRO A 265 14.36 20.79 12.10
CA PRO A 265 14.12 22.08 12.76
C PRO A 265 12.90 22.84 12.23
N GLU A 266 12.64 22.77 10.92
CA GLU A 266 11.49 23.40 10.28
C GLU A 266 10.17 22.76 10.75
N MET A 267 10.12 21.43 10.77
CA MET A 267 8.96 20.70 11.31
C MET A 267 8.75 20.95 12.81
N LEU A 268 9.81 21.11 13.61
CA LEU A 268 9.71 21.46 15.02
C LEU A 268 9.26 22.91 15.24
N ALA A 269 9.58 23.83 14.31
CA ALA A 269 9.14 25.23 14.37
C ALA A 269 7.61 25.39 14.20
N LEU A 270 6.93 24.36 13.69
CA LEU A 270 5.46 24.27 13.67
C LEU A 270 4.85 23.97 15.06
N GLU A 271 5.69 23.73 16.07
CA GLU A 271 5.32 23.45 17.46
C GLU A 271 4.38 22.24 17.63
N PRO A 272 4.73 21.04 17.10
CA PRO A 272 3.93 19.84 17.31
C PRO A 272 3.86 19.45 18.81
N ASP A 273 2.68 19.06 19.29
CA ASP A 273 2.52 18.43 20.62
C ASP A 273 3.32 17.12 20.73
N VAL A 274 3.38 16.37 19.62
CA VAL A 274 4.14 15.14 19.46
C VAL A 274 4.74 15.08 18.06
N MET A 275 6.04 14.81 17.97
CA MET A 275 6.72 14.47 16.72
C MET A 275 7.30 13.06 16.85
N VAL A 276 7.05 12.21 15.85
CA VAL A 276 7.63 10.87 15.77
C VAL A 276 8.47 10.72 14.51
N VAL A 277 9.62 10.08 14.66
CA VAL A 277 10.46 9.64 13.53
C VAL A 277 10.67 8.13 13.64
N THR A 278 10.31 7.40 12.60
CA THR A 278 10.46 5.95 12.51
C THR A 278 10.46 5.50 11.06
N GLY A 279 10.65 4.20 10.82
CA GLY A 279 10.39 3.56 9.54
C GLY A 279 9.20 2.59 9.65
N ASP A 280 8.66 2.18 8.51
CA ASP A 280 7.69 1.09 8.44
C ASP A 280 8.38 -0.27 8.57
N HIS A 281 9.58 -0.42 8.01
CA HIS A 281 10.39 -1.63 8.15
C HIS A 281 11.88 -1.38 7.95
N SER A 282 12.66 -2.44 8.17
CA SER A 282 14.10 -2.44 7.95
C SER A 282 14.45 -2.99 6.57
N THR A 283 15.09 -2.17 5.73
CA THR A 283 15.70 -2.58 4.45
C THR A 283 17.23 -2.38 4.48
N PRO A 284 18.02 -3.31 5.07
CA PRO A 284 19.47 -3.18 5.12
C PRO A 284 20.08 -3.25 3.72
N SER A 285 20.94 -2.29 3.36
CA SER A 285 21.61 -2.27 2.05
C SER A 285 22.44 -3.52 1.77
N VAL A 286 22.96 -4.17 2.82
CA VAL A 286 23.70 -5.44 2.70
C VAL A 286 22.80 -6.60 2.28
N LEU A 287 21.51 -6.56 2.63
CA LEU A 287 20.52 -7.59 2.31
C LEU A 287 19.74 -7.29 1.03
N ARG A 288 19.71 -6.03 0.57
CA ARG A 288 19.00 -5.61 -0.66
C ARG A 288 17.52 -6.01 -0.67
N SER A 289 16.94 -6.06 0.52
CA SER A 289 15.59 -6.56 0.75
C SER A 289 15.11 -6.15 2.13
N HIS A 290 13.78 -6.15 2.31
CA HIS A 290 13.17 -6.01 3.62
C HIS A 290 13.65 -7.12 4.55
N SER A 291 13.71 -6.83 5.84
CA SER A 291 14.16 -7.76 6.86
C SER A 291 13.31 -7.64 8.13
N TRP A 292 13.44 -8.65 8.98
CA TRP A 292 12.74 -8.78 10.25
C TRP A 292 13.35 -7.95 11.39
N HIS A 293 14.36 -7.13 11.11
CA HIS A 293 15.04 -6.33 12.14
C HIS A 293 14.08 -5.26 12.70
N PRO A 294 14.07 -5.04 14.02
CA PRO A 294 13.27 -3.97 14.63
C PRO A 294 13.63 -2.61 14.07
N VAL A 295 12.64 -1.72 14.02
CA VAL A 295 12.78 -0.41 13.39
C VAL A 295 12.97 0.68 14.45
N PRO A 296 13.90 1.61 14.26
CA PRO A 296 14.04 2.77 15.14
C PRO A 296 12.78 3.58 15.36
N PHE A 297 12.47 3.92 16.61
CA PHE A 297 11.32 4.76 16.97
C PHE A 297 11.73 5.88 17.95
N LEU A 298 11.64 7.12 17.48
CA LEU A 298 11.83 8.33 18.30
C LEU A 298 10.48 9.00 18.51
N LEU A 299 10.18 9.37 19.76
CA LEU A 299 9.03 10.18 20.12
C LEU A 299 9.52 11.41 20.89
N HIS A 300 9.18 12.58 20.39
CA HIS A 300 9.45 13.87 21.00
C HIS A 300 8.13 14.52 21.41
N SER A 301 7.99 14.90 22.67
CA SER A 301 6.80 15.56 23.21
C SER A 301 7.13 16.28 24.51
N LYS A 302 6.38 17.33 24.85
CA LYS A 302 6.46 18.03 26.15
C LYS A 302 6.16 17.12 27.35
N HIS A 303 5.42 16.03 27.12
CA HIS A 303 5.06 15.06 28.17
C HIS A 303 5.97 13.82 28.17
N ALA A 304 6.96 13.75 27.27
CA ALA A 304 7.88 12.61 27.21
C ALA A 304 8.84 12.62 28.41
N PHE A 305 9.07 11.46 29.01
CA PHE A 305 10.17 11.29 29.95
C PHE A 305 11.48 11.19 29.16
N PRO A 306 12.46 12.08 29.39
CA PRO A 306 13.76 11.97 28.74
C PRO A 306 14.45 10.68 29.15
N ASP A 307 15.07 10.01 28.19
CA ASP A 307 15.94 8.86 28.41
C ASP A 307 17.41 9.27 28.12
N PRO A 308 18.41 8.43 28.44
CA PRO A 308 19.82 8.84 28.33
C PRO A 308 20.34 8.79 26.88
N VAL A 309 19.51 8.51 25.87
CA VAL A 309 19.95 8.34 24.49
C VAL A 309 20.08 9.70 23.80
N ASP A 310 21.28 10.00 23.31
CA ASP A 310 21.64 11.26 22.65
C ASP A 310 21.73 11.16 21.12
N ARG A 311 21.52 9.96 20.55
CA ARG A 311 21.64 9.67 19.12
C ARG A 311 20.53 8.74 18.64
N PHE A 312 19.95 9.06 17.47
CA PHE A 312 18.95 8.21 16.83
C PHE A 312 19.60 7.25 15.82
N ALA A 313 19.96 6.06 16.28
CA ALA A 313 20.40 4.94 15.43
C ALA A 313 20.17 3.60 16.12
N GLU A 314 20.10 2.51 15.35
CA GLU A 314 19.65 1.17 15.77
C GLU A 314 20.32 0.68 17.05
N ARG A 315 21.64 0.90 17.18
CA ARG A 315 22.45 0.42 18.32
C ARG A 315 22.13 1.13 19.64
N TYR A 316 21.62 2.35 19.61
CA TYR A 316 21.40 3.14 20.83
C TYR A 316 20.01 2.92 21.43
N LEU A 317 19.06 2.42 20.63
CA LEU A 317 17.66 2.28 21.03
C LEU A 317 17.41 1.21 22.09
N VAL A 318 18.34 0.26 22.25
CA VAL A 318 18.30 -0.72 23.34
C VAL A 318 18.40 -0.07 24.73
N HIS A 319 18.84 1.19 24.78
CA HIS A 319 18.91 2.00 26.00
C HIS A 319 17.75 3.02 26.11
N GLY A 320 16.84 3.04 25.13
CA GLY A 320 15.71 3.95 25.09
C GLY A 320 14.58 3.53 26.02
N GLY A 321 13.92 4.51 26.64
CA GLY A 321 12.89 4.27 27.66
C GLY A 321 11.59 3.63 27.13
N LEU A 322 11.35 3.68 25.81
CA LEU A 322 10.19 3.00 25.19
C LEU A 322 10.43 1.50 25.01
N GLY A 323 11.68 1.03 25.12
CA GLY A 323 12.04 -0.37 24.89
C GLY A 323 11.71 -0.84 23.48
N ARG A 324 11.32 -2.12 23.36
CA ARG A 324 10.87 -2.73 22.10
C ARG A 324 9.38 -3.07 22.21
N PHE A 325 8.58 -2.63 21.25
CA PHE A 325 7.12 -2.79 21.30
C PHE A 325 6.49 -3.02 19.91
N PRO A 326 5.26 -3.54 19.82
CA PRO A 326 4.57 -3.72 18.54
C PRO A 326 4.26 -2.38 17.85
N ALA A 327 4.46 -2.29 16.53
CA ALA A 327 4.13 -1.07 15.78
C ALA A 327 2.65 -0.68 15.86
N VAL A 328 1.74 -1.64 16.06
CA VAL A 328 0.28 -1.41 16.25
C VAL A 328 -0.05 -0.51 17.44
N ASP A 329 0.86 -0.40 18.42
CA ASP A 329 0.67 0.46 19.58
C ASP A 329 1.19 1.89 19.36
N ALA A 330 1.92 2.15 18.26
CA ALA A 330 2.59 3.42 18.00
C ALA A 330 1.61 4.61 17.97
N LEU A 331 0.51 4.49 17.21
CA LEU A 331 -0.48 5.57 17.14
C LEU A 331 -1.12 5.88 18.50
N ARG A 332 -1.46 4.85 19.28
CA ARG A 332 -2.04 5.04 20.62
C ARG A 332 -1.04 5.70 21.56
N LEU A 333 0.23 5.34 21.46
CA LEU A 333 1.31 5.97 22.20
C LEU A 333 1.41 7.47 21.85
N MET A 334 1.39 7.81 20.55
CA MET A 334 1.38 9.21 20.09
C MET A 334 0.20 9.99 20.65
N LEU A 335 -1.02 9.46 20.51
CA LEU A 335 -2.23 10.11 21.02
C LEU A 335 -2.22 10.25 22.54
N GLY A 336 -1.64 9.29 23.26
CA GLY A 336 -1.43 9.37 24.71
C GLY A 336 -0.52 10.53 25.11
N TYR A 337 0.65 10.66 24.46
CA TYR A 337 1.56 11.78 24.70
C TYR A 337 0.99 13.13 24.26
N ALA A 338 0.10 13.15 23.26
CA ALA A 338 -0.65 14.33 22.85
C ALA A 338 -1.80 14.70 23.81
N GLY A 339 -2.11 13.85 24.80
CA GLY A 339 -3.26 14.06 25.70
C GLY A 339 -4.62 13.88 25.02
N LYS A 340 -4.67 13.15 23.90
CA LYS A 340 -5.88 12.92 23.08
C LYS A 340 -6.61 11.60 23.41
N ILE A 341 -6.14 10.83 24.40
CA ILE A 341 -6.77 9.57 24.82
C ILE A 341 -7.55 9.76 26.14
N ASN A 342 -8.79 9.29 26.15
CA ASN A 342 -9.61 9.23 27.36
C ASN A 342 -9.12 8.14 28.31
N LYS A 343 -9.33 8.34 29.61
CA LYS A 343 -9.08 7.33 30.62
C LYS A 343 -9.92 6.07 30.37
N TYR A 344 -9.28 4.90 30.42
CA TYR A 344 -9.97 3.62 30.30
C TYR A 344 -10.58 3.23 31.66
N GLY A 345 -11.91 3.23 31.75
CA GLY A 345 -12.65 2.93 32.97
C GLY A 345 -12.64 4.09 33.98
N ALA A 346 -13.84 4.61 34.26
CA ALA A 346 -14.15 5.75 35.13
C ALA A 346 -13.63 7.10 34.62
#